data_AF-A0A947YUQ1-F1
#
_entry.id   AF-A0A947YUQ1-F1
#
_cell.length_a   1.000
_cell.length_b   1.000
_cell.length_c   1.000
_cell.angle_alpha   90.00
_cell.angle_beta   90.00
_cell.angle_gamma   90.00
#
_symmetry.space_group_name_H-M   'P 1'
#
loop_
_entity.id
_entity.type
_entity.pdbx_description
1 polymer ?
#
loop_
_entity_poly.entity_id
_entity_poly.type
_entity_poly.pdbx_seq_one_letter_code
_entity_poly.pdbx_strand_id
1 'polypeptide(L)'
;MKILKVIIATDKGYIEDFETLIARLYDRKIELFCAWGKYSRQWEDAMDFYITDPVRMDNSHHITTMSIDDEPFEDALNMVELWSVEYGSNDVEIIRL
;
A
#
# COMPACT_ATOMS: atom_id res chain seq x y z
N MET A 1 -0.37 18.03 7.03
CA MET A 1 0.04 16.70 7.54
C MET A 1 0.28 15.79 6.34
N LYS A 2 1.12 14.75 6.47
CA LYS A 2 1.47 13.86 5.36
C LYS A 2 0.44 12.73 5.24
N ILE A 3 0.09 12.33 4.01
CA ILE A 3 -0.77 11.17 3.77
C ILE A 3 0.09 9.91 3.84
N LEU A 4 -0.24 9.02 4.79
CA LEU A 4 0.52 7.81 5.11
C LEU A 4 -0.23 6.51 4.82
N LYS A 5 -1.46 6.60 4.32
CA LYS A 5 -2.27 5.46 3.93
C LYS A 5 -2.50 5.49 2.43
N VAL A 6 -2.28 4.37 1.76
CA VAL A 6 -2.42 4.27 0.30
C VAL A 6 -3.27 3.06 -0.04
N ILE A 7 -4.24 3.27 -0.93
CA ILE A 7 -4.94 2.19 -1.63
C ILE A 7 -4.50 2.18 -3.10
N ILE A 8 -3.94 1.07 -3.57
CA ILE A 8 -3.81 0.77 -5.00
C ILE A 8 -5.09 0.08 -5.46
N ALA A 9 -5.95 0.79 -6.18
CA ALA A 9 -7.11 0.22 -6.84
C ALA A 9 -6.75 -0.20 -8.27
N THR A 10 -6.73 -1.50 -8.56
CA THR A 10 -6.16 -2.01 -9.80
C THR A 10 -6.97 -3.14 -10.42
N ASP A 11 -7.03 -3.13 -11.76
CA ASP A 11 -7.52 -4.25 -12.58
C ASP A 11 -6.40 -5.01 -13.29
N LYS A 12 -5.12 -4.74 -12.94
CA LYS A 12 -3.91 -5.32 -13.57
C LYS A 12 -2.99 -5.95 -12.54
N GLY A 13 -2.32 -7.02 -12.97
CA GLY A 13 -1.22 -7.62 -12.24
C GLY A 13 -0.05 -6.68 -12.07
N TYR A 14 0.71 -6.86 -10.98
CA TYR A 14 1.98 -6.17 -10.81
C TYR A 14 2.96 -6.62 -11.91
N ILE A 15 3.69 -5.66 -12.48
CA ILE A 15 4.77 -5.86 -13.45
C ILE A 15 5.93 -4.95 -13.06
N GLU A 16 7.15 -5.26 -13.53
CA GLU A 16 8.38 -4.53 -13.19
C GLU A 16 8.30 -3.02 -13.52
N ASP A 17 7.53 -2.63 -14.54
CA ASP A 17 7.31 -1.21 -14.88
C ASP A 17 6.72 -0.40 -13.70
N PHE A 18 6.05 -1.06 -12.75
CA PHE A 18 5.49 -0.44 -11.55
C PHE A 18 6.45 -0.37 -10.36
N GLU A 19 7.69 -0.87 -10.48
CA GLU A 19 8.65 -0.83 -9.37
C GLU A 19 8.92 0.59 -8.88
N THR A 20 8.94 1.57 -9.79
CA THR A 20 9.08 3.00 -9.44
C THR A 20 7.98 3.52 -8.53
N LEU A 21 6.75 2.98 -8.64
CA LEU A 21 5.65 3.31 -7.76
C LEU A 21 5.90 2.75 -6.35
N ILE A 22 6.28 1.47 -6.24
CA ILE A 22 6.61 0.83 -4.97
C ILE A 22 7.75 1.56 -4.26
N ALA A 23 8.84 1.85 -4.99
CA ALA A 23 9.98 2.60 -4.47
C ALA A 23 9.57 3.98 -3.93
N ARG A 24 8.75 4.71 -4.68
CA ARG A 24 8.24 6.03 -4.26
C ARG A 24 7.38 5.93 -2.98
N LEU A 25 6.56 4.90 -2.85
CA LEU A 25 5.73 4.70 -1.66
C LEU A 25 6.58 4.36 -0.42
N TYR A 26 7.59 3.52 -0.60
CA TYR A 26 8.57 3.21 0.43
C TYR A 26 9.38 4.45 0.86
N ASP A 27 9.92 5.23 -0.08
CA ASP A 27 10.68 6.46 0.22
C ASP A 27 9.82 7.52 0.90
N ARG A 28 8.51 7.52 0.59
CA ARG A 28 7.52 8.33 1.28
C ARG A 28 7.24 7.86 2.70
N LYS A 29 7.78 6.74 3.16
CA LYS A 29 7.55 6.21 4.51
C LYS A 29 6.05 6.15 4.86
N ILE A 30 5.25 5.57 3.98
CA ILE A 30 3.82 5.31 4.26
C ILE A 30 3.69 4.24 5.35
N GLU A 31 2.65 4.26 6.15
CA GLU A 31 2.45 3.28 7.24
C GLU A 31 1.48 2.16 6.83
N LEU A 32 0.61 2.41 5.86
CA LEU A 32 -0.37 1.44 5.36
C LEU A 32 -0.41 1.41 3.83
N PHE A 33 -0.21 0.22 3.28
CA PHE A 33 -0.37 -0.10 1.87
C PHE A 33 -1.48 -1.15 1.73
N CYS A 34 -2.58 -0.76 1.09
CA CYS A 34 -3.67 -1.65 0.77
C CYS A 34 -3.77 -1.80 -0.75
N ALA A 35 -3.78 -3.03 -1.26
CA ALA A 35 -4.12 -3.29 -2.65
C ALA A 35 -5.58 -3.74 -2.74
N TRP A 36 -6.33 -3.19 -3.69
CA TRP A 36 -7.73 -3.53 -3.93
C TRP A 36 -7.97 -3.92 -5.39
N GLY A 37 -8.74 -4.97 -5.60
CA GLY A 37 -9.18 -5.46 -6.91
C GLY A 37 -8.59 -6.82 -7.28
N LYS A 38 -8.88 -7.29 -8.50
CA LYS A 38 -8.65 -8.68 -8.94
C LYS A 38 -7.21 -9.18 -8.77
N TYR A 39 -6.24 -8.27 -8.83
CA TYR A 39 -4.81 -8.60 -8.75
C TYR A 39 -4.14 -8.06 -7.49
N SER A 40 -4.92 -7.65 -6.49
CA SER A 40 -4.44 -7.02 -5.25
C SER A 40 -3.34 -7.83 -4.57
N ARG A 41 -3.46 -9.16 -4.55
CA ARG A 41 -2.46 -10.05 -3.94
C ARG A 41 -1.08 -9.89 -4.55
N GLN A 42 -0.97 -9.72 -5.87
CA GLN A 42 0.33 -9.52 -6.53
C GLN A 42 0.99 -8.20 -6.12
N TRP A 43 0.18 -7.17 -5.86
CA TRP A 43 0.65 -5.87 -5.40
C TRP A 43 1.09 -5.90 -3.93
N GLU A 44 0.35 -6.62 -3.08
CA GLU A 44 0.76 -6.90 -1.69
C GLU A 44 2.08 -7.67 -1.66
N ASP A 45 2.18 -8.79 -2.38
CA ASP A 45 3.40 -9.60 -2.44
C ASP A 45 4.60 -8.79 -2.97
N ALA A 46 4.38 -7.88 -3.93
CA ALA A 46 5.42 -6.99 -4.46
C ALA A 46 5.91 -5.98 -3.41
N MET A 47 4.99 -5.38 -2.64
CA MET A 47 5.36 -4.47 -1.55
C MET A 47 6.08 -5.22 -0.42
N ASP A 48 5.57 -6.39 -0.03
CA ASP A 48 6.20 -7.26 0.98
C ASP A 48 7.63 -7.64 0.60
N PHE A 49 7.84 -8.08 -0.65
CA PHE A 49 9.16 -8.41 -1.15
C PHE A 49 10.09 -7.18 -1.13
N TYR A 50 9.58 -6.01 -1.51
CA TYR A 50 10.37 -4.78 -1.55
C TYR A 50 10.82 -4.32 -0.14
N ILE A 51 9.93 -4.36 0.85
CA ILE A 51 10.23 -3.91 2.22
C ILE A 51 11.06 -4.90 3.02
N THR A 52 11.03 -6.19 2.65
CA THR A 52 11.80 -7.25 3.32
C THR A 52 13.19 -7.48 2.71
N ASP A 53 13.55 -6.76 1.64
CA ASP A 53 14.90 -6.80 1.08
C ASP A 53 15.93 -6.40 2.15
N PRO A 54 16.94 -7.24 2.47
CA PRO A 54 17.94 -6.95 3.49
C PRO A 54 18.72 -5.64 3.29
N VAL A 55 18.84 -5.15 2.04
CA VAL A 55 19.49 -3.89 1.71
C VAL A 55 18.60 -2.68 2.03
N ARG A 56 17.27 -2.87 2.03
CA ARG A 56 16.27 -1.84 2.33
C ARG A 56 15.61 -1.98 3.70
N MET A 57 15.92 -3.04 4.45
CA MET A 57 15.28 -3.27 5.74
C MET A 57 15.60 -2.14 6.72
N ASP A 58 14.62 -1.27 6.97
CA ASP A 58 14.70 -0.12 7.88
C ASP A 58 13.94 -0.45 9.17
N ASN A 59 14.68 -0.72 10.26
CA ASN A 59 14.06 -1.01 11.57
C ASN A 59 13.39 0.22 12.21
N SER A 60 13.52 1.42 11.62
CA SER A 60 12.88 2.64 12.12
C SER A 60 11.50 2.91 11.53
N HIS A 61 11.11 2.17 10.49
CA HIS A 61 9.85 2.41 9.79
C HIS A 61 9.21 1.10 9.32
N HIS A 62 7.97 0.88 9.75
CA HIS A 62 7.18 -0.29 9.38
C HIS A 62 6.04 0.10 8.46
N ILE A 63 5.83 -0.72 7.43
CA ILE A 63 4.71 -0.60 6.50
C ILE A 63 3.83 -1.83 6.72
N THR A 64 2.57 -1.61 7.09
CA THR A 64 1.57 -2.67 7.08
C THR A 64 1.05 -2.84 5.66
N THR A 65 1.05 -4.06 5.15
CA THR A 65 0.56 -4.43 3.83
C THR A 65 -0.72 -5.25 3.97
N MET A 66 -1.66 -5.06 3.05
CA MET A 66 -2.87 -5.88 2.94
C MET A 66 -3.39 -5.93 1.51
N SER A 67 -4.10 -7.01 1.16
CA SER A 67 -4.85 -7.13 -0.09
C SER A 67 -6.33 -7.47 0.16
N ILE A 68 -7.21 -6.92 -0.70
CA ILE A 68 -8.66 -7.12 -0.66
C ILE A 68 -9.15 -7.30 -2.11
N ASP A 69 -9.76 -8.43 -2.44
CA ASP A 69 -10.22 -8.73 -3.80
C ASP A 69 -11.69 -9.17 -3.89
N ASP A 70 -12.32 -9.48 -2.76
CA ASP A 70 -13.67 -10.03 -2.65
C ASP A 70 -14.71 -9.05 -2.07
N GLU A 71 -14.28 -7.84 -1.67
CA GLU A 71 -15.14 -6.81 -1.10
C GLU A 71 -15.34 -5.59 -2.03
N PRO A 72 -16.48 -4.89 -1.93
CA PRO A 72 -16.68 -3.58 -2.55
C PRO A 72 -15.56 -2.59 -2.19
N PHE A 73 -15.26 -1.67 -3.11
CA PHE A 73 -14.23 -0.66 -2.88
C PHE A 73 -14.52 0.22 -1.67
N GLU A 74 -15.80 0.53 -1.43
CA GLU A 74 -16.26 1.33 -0.31
C GLU A 74 -15.94 0.68 1.04
N ASP A 75 -16.06 -0.65 1.13
CA ASP A 75 -15.77 -1.39 2.36
C ASP A 75 -14.26 -1.41 2.64
N ALA A 76 -13.46 -1.63 1.60
CA ALA A 76 -12.01 -1.50 1.66
C ALA A 76 -11.57 -0.09 2.10
N LEU A 77 -12.16 0.96 1.51
CA LEU A 77 -11.87 2.35 1.87
C LEU A 77 -12.21 2.63 3.33
N ASN A 78 -13.40 2.22 3.79
CA ASN A 78 -13.83 2.39 5.18
C ASN A 78 -12.85 1.73 6.16
N MET A 79 -12.36 0.53 5.84
CA MET A 79 -11.39 -0.17 6.70
C MET A 79 -10.06 0.60 6.79
N VAL A 80 -9.56 1.10 5.66
CA VAL A 80 -8.30 1.87 5.60
C VAL A 80 -8.44 3.21 6.32
N GLU A 81 -9.59 3.88 6.20
CA GLU A 81 -9.89 5.13 6.93
C GLU A 81 -9.85 4.92 8.45
N LEU A 82 -10.39 3.79 8.94
CA LEU A 82 -10.41 3.43 10.36
C LEU A 82 -9.04 3.00 10.91
N TRP A 83 -8.09 2.65 10.05
CA TRP A 83 -6.75 2.27 10.48
C TRP A 83 -6.00 3.46 11.07
N SER A 84 -5.47 3.37 12.29
CA SER A 84 -4.71 4.46 12.90
C SER A 84 -3.27 4.51 12.38
N VAL A 85 -2.78 5.69 12.03
CA VAL A 85 -1.36 5.96 11.74
C VAL A 85 -0.75 6.85 12.84
N GLU A 86 0.54 6.65 13.14
CA GLU A 86 1.20 7.30 14.27
C GLU A 86 1.61 8.76 13.97
N TYR A 87 2.08 9.04 12.75
CA TYR A 87 2.70 10.34 12.42
C TYR A 87 2.03 11.08 11.25
N GLY A 88 0.82 10.67 10.87
CA GLY A 88 0.17 11.08 9.63
C GLY A 88 -1.22 11.68 9.78
N SER A 89 -1.75 12.17 8.65
CA SER A 89 -3.18 12.34 8.51
C SER A 89 -3.86 10.96 8.40
N ASN A 90 -5.10 10.86 8.85
CA ASN A 90 -5.94 9.70 8.61
C ASN A 90 -6.51 9.66 7.18
N ASP A 91 -6.25 10.70 6.38
CA ASP A 91 -6.59 10.73 4.95
C ASP A 91 -5.97 9.55 4.20
N VAL A 92 -6.67 9.10 3.16
CA VAL A 92 -6.27 7.97 2.32
C VAL A 92 -5.98 8.47 0.91
N GLU A 93 -4.80 8.16 0.38
CA GLU A 93 -4.52 8.36 -1.04
C GLU A 93 -4.97 7.15 -1.83
N ILE A 94 -5.75 7.37 -2.88
CA ILE A 94 -6.20 6.33 -3.79
C ILE A 94 -5.46 6.48 -5.12
N ILE A 95 -4.75 5.43 -5.53
CA ILE A 95 -4.04 5.35 -6.81
C ILE A 95 -4.80 4.34 -7.68
N ARG A 96 -5.28 4.78 -8.86
CA ARG A 96 -6.01 3.94 -9.81
C ARG A 96 -5.12 3.55 -10.98
N LEU A 97 -5.01 2.25 -11.28
CA LEU A 97 -4.10 1.66 -12.29
C LEU A 97 -4.82 0.82 -13.33
#